data_AF-A0ABD5Z322-F1
#
_entry.id   AF-A0ABD5Z322-F1
#
_cell.length_a   1.000
_cell.length_b   1.000
_cell.length_c   1.000
_cell.angle_alpha   90.00
_cell.angle_beta   90.00
_cell.angle_gamma   90.00
#
_symmetry.space_group_name_H-M   'P 1'
#
loop_
_entity.id
_entity.type
_entity.pdbx_description
1 polymer ?
#
loop_
_entity_poly.entity_id
_entity_poly.type
_entity_poly.pdbx_seq_one_letter_code
_entity_poly.pdbx_strand_id
1 'polypeptide(L)'
;MSIVQRSGRWTLDEKVDGVFVVKKGGQFEAKIVTNSYDPDADDGDETSGVLRSVIEVEDEQEAEDEFVSYVTQQGVAGFDVAR
;
A
#
# COMPACT_ATOMS: atom_id res chain seq x y z
N MET A 1 3.74 9.06 4.57
CA MET A 1 4.69 8.09 5.16
C MET A 1 5.14 7.06 4.12
N SER A 2 6.31 6.43 4.25
CA SER A 2 6.77 5.42 3.27
C SER A 2 7.56 4.29 3.93
N ILE A 3 7.09 3.04 3.79
CA ILE A 3 7.72 1.83 4.32
C ILE A 3 8.43 1.12 3.19
N VAL A 4 9.71 0.78 3.39
CA VAL A 4 10.49 0.07 2.39
C VAL A 4 10.90 -1.27 2.97
N GLN A 5 10.61 -2.34 2.25
CA GLN A 5 11.15 -3.63 2.63
C GLN A 5 12.68 -3.58 2.59
N ARG A 6 13.36 -4.23 3.53
CA ARG A 6 14.84 -4.28 3.64
C ARG A 6 15.56 -4.64 2.35
N SER A 7 14.94 -5.46 1.50
CA SER A 7 15.47 -5.84 0.18
C SER A 7 15.30 -4.77 -0.91
N GLY A 8 14.66 -3.63 -0.61
CA GLY A 8 14.29 -2.57 -1.55
C GLY A 8 13.26 -3.00 -2.60
N ARG A 9 12.76 -4.23 -2.53
CA ARG A 9 11.92 -4.84 -3.57
C ARG A 9 10.46 -4.42 -3.44
N TRP A 10 9.99 -4.23 -2.23
CA TRP A 10 8.60 -3.86 -1.94
C TRP A 10 8.57 -2.54 -1.18
N THR A 11 7.67 -1.65 -1.55
CA THR A 11 7.47 -0.36 -0.90
C THR A 11 6.00 -0.09 -0.69
N LEU A 12 5.64 0.37 0.50
CA LEU A 12 4.36 1.01 0.80
C LEU A 12 4.60 2.51 0.82
N ASP A 13 3.82 3.24 0.03
CA ASP A 13 3.97 4.70 -0.12
C ASP A 13 2.59 5.31 0.10
N GLU A 14 2.47 6.21 1.06
CA GLU A 14 1.23 6.95 1.26
C GLU A 14 1.12 8.04 0.20
N LYS A 15 0.02 8.03 -0.55
CA LYS A 15 -0.23 8.98 -1.63
C LYS A 15 -0.99 10.20 -1.16
N VAL A 16 -2.10 9.93 -0.48
CA VAL A 16 -2.97 10.90 0.16
C VAL A 16 -3.38 10.29 1.50
N ASP A 17 -3.89 11.13 2.40
CA ASP A 17 -4.34 10.69 3.71
C ASP A 17 -5.35 9.54 3.57
N GLY A 18 -5.03 8.40 4.20
CA GLY A 18 -5.85 7.19 4.12
C GLY A 18 -5.69 6.36 2.83
N VAL A 19 -4.74 6.68 1.94
CA VAL A 19 -4.45 5.88 0.72
C VAL A 19 -2.97 5.54 0.64
N PHE A 20 -2.71 4.24 0.64
CA PHE A 20 -1.39 3.66 0.54
C PHE A 20 -1.26 2.86 -0.77
N VAL A 21 -0.11 2.94 -1.40
CA VAL A 21 0.19 2.21 -2.64
C VAL A 21 1.35 1.25 -2.43
N VAL A 22 1.12 0.00 -2.80
CA VAL A 22 2.10 -1.07 -2.76
C VAL A 22 2.78 -1.15 -4.12
N LYS A 23 4.10 -0.96 -4.13
CA LYS A 23 4.92 -1.11 -5.34
C LYS A 23 5.94 -2.23 -5.16
N LYS A 24 6.17 -2.98 -6.24
CA LYS A 24 7.21 -4.02 -6.35
C LYS A 24 8.20 -3.62 -7.44
N GLY A 25 9.45 -3.33 -7.05
CA GLY A 25 10.49 -2.90 -7.99
C GLY A 25 10.08 -1.66 -8.82
N GLY A 26 9.30 -0.76 -8.22
CA GLY A 26 8.79 0.45 -8.89
C GLY A 26 7.47 0.27 -9.65
N GLN A 27 6.95 -0.94 -9.77
CA GLN A 27 5.66 -1.21 -10.42
C GLN A 27 4.53 -1.26 -9.38
N PHE A 28 3.40 -0.61 -9.65
CA PHE A 28 2.20 -0.70 -8.81
C PHE A 28 1.65 -2.13 -8.82
N GLU A 29 1.44 -2.70 -7.63
CA GLU A 29 0.86 -4.03 -7.46
C GLU A 29 -0.50 -3.95 -6.77
N ALA A 30 -0.61 -3.19 -5.68
CA ALA A 30 -1.87 -3.07 -4.92
C ALA A 30 -2.07 -1.66 -4.36
N LYS A 31 -3.31 -1.35 -4.00
CA LYS A 31 -3.72 -0.14 -3.26
C LYS A 31 -4.35 -0.58 -1.95
N ILE A 32 -3.98 0.06 -0.86
CA ILE A 32 -4.61 -0.10 0.45
C ILE A 32 -5.30 1.21 0.79
N VAL A 33 -6.60 1.17 1.09
CA VAL A 33 -7.38 2.35 1.46
C VAL A 33 -7.97 2.16 2.84
N THR A 34 -7.89 3.20 3.66
CA THR A 34 -8.49 3.21 5.00
C THR A 34 -9.96 3.60 4.90
N ASN A 35 -10.75 3.27 5.91
CA ASN A 35 -12.16 3.69 6.00
C ASN A 35 -12.32 5.22 6.18
N SER A 36 -11.22 5.91 6.48
CA SER A 36 -11.15 7.38 6.51
C SER A 36 -11.03 8.00 5.12
N TYR A 37 -10.76 7.19 4.08
CA TYR A 37 -10.72 7.65 2.69
C TYR A 37 -12.13 7.85 2.16
N ASP A 38 -12.43 9.10 1.77
CA ASP A 38 -13.68 9.45 1.12
C ASP A 38 -13.52 9.32 -0.41
N PRO A 39 -14.13 8.31 -1.06
CA PRO A 39 -13.96 8.08 -2.50
C PRO A 39 -14.61 9.17 -3.36
N ASP A 40 -15.53 9.96 -2.80
CA ASP A 40 -16.16 11.10 -3.46
C ASP A 40 -15.26 12.36 -3.44
N ALA A 41 -14.22 12.40 -2.60
CA ALA A 41 -13.24 13.49 -2.55
C ALA A 41 -12.14 13.37 -3.61
N ASP A 42 -11.93 12.17 -4.16
CA ASP A 42 -10.91 11.88 -5.19
C ASP A 42 -11.61 11.78 -6.56
N ASP A 43 -11.88 12.94 -7.18
CA ASP A 43 -12.54 13.13 -8.49
C ASP A 43 -11.78 12.50 -9.70
N GLY A 44 -10.76 11.68 -9.42
CA GLY A 44 -9.83 11.15 -10.41
C GLY A 44 -9.33 9.79 -9.98
N ASP A 45 -10.12 8.75 -10.22
CA ASP A 45 -9.68 7.36 -10.17
C ASP A 45 -8.65 7.11 -11.29
N GLU A 46 -7.45 7.71 -11.17
CA GLU A 46 -6.25 7.45 -11.98
C GLU A 46 -5.75 6.01 -11.79
N THR A 47 -6.39 5.25 -10.91
CA THR A 47 -6.12 3.85 -10.61
C THR A 47 -6.87 2.84 -11.47
N SER A 48 -7.81 3.28 -12.31
CA SER A 48 -8.67 2.42 -13.16
C SER A 48 -7.94 1.57 -14.22
N GLY A 49 -6.61 1.65 -14.35
CA GLY A 49 -5.87 0.93 -15.40
C GLY A 49 -5.02 -0.27 -14.97
N VAL A 50 -4.48 -0.30 -13.73
CA VAL A 50 -3.34 -1.20 -13.41
C VAL A 50 -3.37 -1.75 -11.97
N LEU A 51 -4.46 -1.59 -11.23
CA LEU A 51 -4.55 -2.22 -9.91
C LEU A 51 -4.80 -3.72 -10.07
N ARG A 52 -3.87 -4.55 -9.58
CA ARG A 52 -4.13 -5.99 -9.46
C ARG A 52 -5.01 -6.30 -8.26
N SER A 53 -4.99 -5.46 -7.23
CA SER A 53 -5.81 -5.62 -6.02
C SER A 53 -6.03 -4.30 -5.28
N VAL A 54 -7.21 -4.15 -4.68
CA VAL A 54 -7.56 -3.11 -3.70
C VAL A 54 -7.82 -3.81 -2.37
N ILE A 55 -7.24 -3.28 -1.30
CA ILE A 55 -7.38 -3.79 0.07
C ILE A 55 -7.98 -2.65 0.90
N GLU A 56 -9.09 -2.91 1.57
CA GLU A 56 -9.75 -1.93 2.45
C GLU A 56 -9.42 -2.28 3.90
N VAL A 57 -9.00 -1.29 4.68
CA VAL A 57 -8.60 -1.44 6.08
C VAL A 57 -9.23 -0.35 6.94
N GLU A 58 -9.23 -0.50 8.26
CA GLU A 58 -9.81 0.50 9.16
C GLU A 58 -8.91 1.75 9.26
N ASP A 59 -7.61 1.55 9.48
CA ASP A 59 -6.65 2.61 9.80
C ASP A 59 -5.26 2.40 9.17
N GLU A 60 -4.39 3.41 9.26
CA GLU A 60 -2.98 3.34 8.81
C GLU A 60 -2.26 2.10 9.36
N GLN A 61 -2.46 1.79 10.64
CA GLN A 61 -1.79 0.66 11.28
C GLN A 61 -2.17 -0.69 10.64
N GLU A 62 -3.44 -0.86 10.28
CA GLU A 62 -3.85 -2.05 9.52
C GLU A 62 -3.30 -2.04 8.08
N ALA A 63 -3.10 -0.86 7.48
CA ALA A 63 -2.47 -0.78 6.16
C ALA A 63 -1.03 -1.30 6.18
N GLU A 64 -0.29 -1.00 7.26
CA GLU A 64 1.06 -1.54 7.47
C GLU A 64 1.05 -3.06 7.66
N ASP A 65 0.14 -3.57 8.49
CA ASP A 65 0.00 -5.01 8.78
C ASP A 65 -0.39 -5.80 7.50
N GLU A 66 -1.36 -5.29 6.73
CA GLU A 66 -1.77 -5.89 5.46
C GLU A 66 -0.67 -5.82 4.41
N PHE A 67 0.11 -4.75 4.35
CA PHE A 67 1.28 -4.69 3.49
C PHE A 67 2.32 -5.76 3.86
N VAL A 68 2.60 -5.93 5.15
CA VAL A 68 3.53 -6.97 5.64
C VAL A 68 2.99 -8.37 5.34
N SER A 69 1.70 -8.61 5.57
CA SER A 69 1.01 -9.86 5.25
C SER A 69 1.10 -10.17 3.75
N TYR A 70 0.76 -9.19 2.90
CA TYR A 70 0.78 -9.31 1.45
C TYR A 70 2.17 -9.67 0.92
N VAL A 71 3.22 -8.98 1.40
CA VAL A 71 4.60 -9.22 0.98
C VAL A 71 5.13 -10.55 1.53
N THR A 72 4.70 -10.96 2.73
CA THR A 72 5.05 -12.25 3.34
C THR A 72 4.43 -13.41 2.57
N GLN A 73 3.16 -13.29 2.16
CA GLN A 73 2.47 -14.27 1.31
C GLN A 73 3.15 -14.44 -0.06
N GLN A 74 3.78 -13.38 -0.58
CA GLN A 74 4.60 -13.41 -1.79
C GLN A 74 5.99 -14.07 -1.56
N GLY A 75 6.24 -14.64 -0.37
CA GLY A 75 7.42 -15.42 -0.04
C GLY A 75 8.63 -14.58 0.37
N VAL A 76 8.43 -13.36 0.87
CA VAL A 76 9.54 -12.46 1.23
C VAL A 76 9.52 -12.11 2.72
N ALA A 77 10.64 -12.36 3.42
CA ALA A 77 10.82 -12.04 4.83
C ALA A 77 11.85 -10.90 5.03
N GLY A 78 11.54 -9.96 5.94
CA GLY A 78 12.44 -8.89 6.40
C GLY A 78 12.03 -7.49 5.91
N PHE A 79 11.58 -6.64 6.84
CA PHE A 79 11.12 -5.27 6.59
C PHE A 79 11.95 -4.28 7.41
N ASP A 80 12.22 -3.09 6.87
CA ASP A 80 12.84 -1.98 7.59
C ASP A 80 11.85 -0.82 7.56
N VAL A 81 11.17 -0.55 8.68
CA VAL A 81 10.27 0.60 8.78
C VAL A 81 11.13 1.85 8.95
N ALA A 82 11.27 2.63 7.88
CA ALA A 82 11.92 3.93 7.94
C ALA A 82 10.97 4.90 8.66
N ARG A 83 11.27 5.17 9.94
CA ARG A 83 10.52 6.09 10.80
C ARG A 83 11.15 7.48 10.79
#